data_AF-A0A962XF18-F1
#
_entry.id   AF-A0A962XF18-F1
#
_cell.length_a   1.000
_cell.length_b   1.000
_cell.length_c   1.000
_cell.angle_alpha   90.00
_cell.angle_beta   90.00
_cell.angle_gamma   90.00
#
_symmetry.space_group_name_H-M   'P 1'
#
loop_
_entity.id
_entity.type
_entity.pdbx_description
1 polymer ?
#
loop_
_entity_poly.entity_id
_entity_poly.type
_entity_poly.pdbx_seq_one_letter_code
_entity_poly.pdbx_strand_id
1 'polypeptide(L)'
;MLINTDFVNYAPNSSGSEASNVVASLIATGYDVTPFSDLSAASIAQVTEINRALVVPELEVAAATSLFDSLGPAAVSEIRAFVQGGGVLVTMADAGGDGIALVNALFGWRTSESATTSSTYSQTDGVHAAAFRTAPLSLAAVNRTLAVSVASLPPGGTAIYANGDAAAVTA
;
A
#
# COMPACT_ATOMS: atom_id res chain seq x y z
N MET A 1 2.63 10.64 2.01
CA MET A 1 2.81 9.35 2.69
C MET A 1 2.36 9.50 4.13
N LEU A 2 1.56 8.55 4.65
CA LEU A 2 1.13 8.57 6.05
C LEU A 2 2.32 8.32 6.98
N ILE A 3 2.46 9.17 8.00
CA ILE A 3 3.49 9.07 9.06
C ILE A 3 2.90 9.17 10.47
N ASN A 4 1.58 8.97 10.60
CA ASN A 4 0.92 9.01 11.90
C ASN A 4 1.40 7.82 12.75
N THR A 5 2.15 8.11 13.82
CA THR A 5 2.81 7.11 14.67
C THR A 5 1.87 6.28 15.51
N ASP A 6 0.57 6.62 15.55
CA ASP A 6 -0.44 5.75 16.16
C ASP A 6 -0.68 4.50 15.31
N PHE A 7 -0.39 4.54 14.00
CA PHE A 7 -0.68 3.47 13.05
C PHE A 7 0.56 2.91 12.34
N VAL A 8 1.59 3.73 12.12
CA VAL A 8 2.80 3.30 11.40
C VAL A 8 4.05 3.54 12.22
N ASN A 9 5.03 2.65 12.12
CA ASN A 9 6.34 2.84 12.76
C ASN A 9 7.17 3.85 11.95
N TYR A 10 7.09 5.11 12.35
CA TYR A 10 7.85 6.21 11.74
C TYR A 10 8.80 6.84 12.74
N ALA A 11 10.10 6.60 12.55
CA ALA A 11 11.18 7.30 13.24
C ALA A 11 12.23 7.73 12.21
N PRO A 12 12.29 9.02 11.82
CA PRO A 12 13.21 9.50 10.78
C PRO A 12 14.66 9.05 11.05
N ASN A 13 15.36 8.59 10.00
CA ASN A 13 16.73 8.06 10.06
C ASN A 13 16.91 6.75 10.85
N SER A 14 15.83 6.09 11.28
CA SER A 14 15.87 4.74 11.83
C SER A 14 15.74 3.70 10.72
N SER A 15 16.62 2.69 10.73
CA SER A 15 16.52 1.52 9.83
C SER A 15 15.53 0.47 10.32
N GLY A 16 15.08 0.57 11.58
CA GLY A 16 14.08 -0.32 12.19
C GLY A 16 12.67 0.27 12.17
N SER A 17 12.44 1.25 11.28
CA SER A 17 11.13 1.88 11.09
C SER A 17 10.73 1.76 9.63
N GLU A 18 9.68 1.00 9.40
CA GLU A 18 9.16 0.55 8.12
C GLU A 18 8.75 1.76 7.29
N ALA A 19 7.99 2.69 7.88
CA ALA A 19 7.63 3.94 7.22
C ALA A 19 8.87 4.78 6.85
N SER A 20 9.90 4.81 7.71
CA SER A 20 11.15 5.53 7.41
C SER A 20 11.92 4.89 6.25
N ASN A 21 11.96 3.56 6.19
CA ASN A 21 12.57 2.82 5.09
C ASN A 21 11.85 3.08 3.76
N VAL A 22 10.51 3.21 3.79
CA VAL A 22 9.72 3.59 2.61
C VAL A 22 10.02 5.01 2.16
N VAL A 23 10.06 6.00 3.07
CA VAL A 23 10.48 7.37 2.73
C VAL A 23 11.85 7.38 2.08
N ALA A 24 12.83 6.74 2.72
CA ALA A 24 14.20 6.70 2.24
C ALA A 24 14.29 6.06 0.84
N SER A 25 13.54 4.98 0.60
CA SER A 25 13.50 4.29 -0.70
C SER A 25 12.85 5.13 -1.80
N LEU A 26 11.75 5.83 -1.50
CA LEU A 26 11.09 6.73 -2.45
C LEU A 26 11.99 7.92 -2.82
N ILE A 27 12.65 8.53 -1.83
CA ILE A 27 13.60 9.63 -2.07
C ILE A 27 14.80 9.13 -2.88
N ALA A 28 15.37 7.97 -2.53
CA ALA A 28 16.51 7.40 -3.25
C ALA A 28 16.18 7.04 -4.72
N THR A 29 14.89 6.80 -5.03
CA THR A 29 14.40 6.55 -6.39
C THR A 29 13.96 7.82 -7.12
N GLY A 30 14.13 8.99 -6.50
CA GLY A 30 13.91 10.30 -7.12
C GLY A 30 12.50 10.86 -6.97
N TYR A 31 11.67 10.29 -6.09
CA TYR A 31 10.35 10.84 -5.78
C TYR A 31 10.41 11.84 -4.63
N ASP A 32 9.66 12.92 -4.75
CA ASP A 32 9.36 13.81 -3.63
C ASP A 32 8.32 13.15 -2.71
N VAL A 33 8.58 13.14 -1.41
CA VAL A 33 7.67 12.57 -0.41
C VAL A 33 7.08 13.70 0.42
N THR A 34 5.76 13.87 0.36
CA THR A 34 5.01 14.75 1.27
C THR A 34 4.47 13.93 2.44
N PRO A 35 5.13 13.96 3.63
CA PRO A 35 4.60 13.27 4.80
C PRO A 35 3.38 13.99 5.37
N PHE A 36 2.42 13.24 5.90
CA PHE A 36 1.29 13.79 6.65
C PHE A 36 0.88 12.84 7.78
N SER A 37 0.36 13.39 8.88
CA SER A 37 -0.12 12.63 10.03
C SER A 37 -1.57 12.93 10.41
N ASP A 38 -2.11 14.09 9.98
CA ASP A 38 -3.51 14.45 10.22
C ASP A 38 -4.43 13.65 9.30
N LEU A 39 -5.37 12.93 9.91
CA LEU A 39 -6.36 12.07 9.25
C LEU A 39 -7.65 12.81 8.89
N SER A 40 -7.75 14.11 9.18
CA SER A 40 -8.90 14.92 8.81
C SER A 40 -9.14 14.93 7.30
N ALA A 41 -10.40 15.04 6.88
CA ALA A 41 -10.75 15.11 5.46
C ALA A 41 -10.04 16.27 4.75
N ALA A 42 -9.86 17.42 5.43
CA ALA A 42 -9.16 18.57 4.87
C ALA A 42 -7.67 18.27 4.60
N SER A 43 -6.98 17.60 5.54
CA SER A 43 -5.59 17.16 5.36
C SER A 43 -5.47 16.13 4.23
N ILE A 44 -6.36 15.13 4.21
CA ILE A 44 -6.39 14.13 3.14
C ILE A 44 -6.61 14.78 1.77
N ALA A 45 -7.60 15.65 1.63
CA ALA A 45 -7.88 16.37 0.39
C ALA A 45 -6.66 17.20 -0.07
N GLN A 46 -6.01 17.90 0.85
CA GLN A 46 -4.81 18.68 0.54
C GLN A 46 -3.68 17.81 -0.01
N VAL A 47 -3.42 16.65 0.61
CA VAL A 47 -2.34 15.76 0.13
C VAL A 47 -2.73 15.03 -1.15
N THR A 48 -3.99 14.67 -1.36
CA THR A 48 -4.43 13.98 -2.58
C THR A 48 -4.61 14.91 -3.78
N GLU A 49 -4.82 16.21 -3.57
CA GLU A 49 -4.91 17.21 -4.65
C GLU A 49 -3.57 17.41 -5.37
N ILE A 50 -2.47 17.41 -4.62
CA ILE A 50 -1.13 17.73 -5.16
C ILE A 50 -0.29 16.50 -5.49
N ASN A 51 -0.65 15.31 -4.99
CA ASN A 51 0.12 14.09 -5.17
C ASN A 51 -0.59 13.09 -6.10
N ARG A 52 0.19 12.31 -6.85
CA ARG A 52 -0.33 11.23 -7.72
C ARG A 52 -0.61 9.94 -6.96
N ALA A 53 0.03 9.77 -5.80
CA ALA A 53 -0.08 8.57 -4.99
C ALA A 53 -0.24 8.90 -3.50
N LEU A 54 -1.11 8.15 -2.85
CA LEU A 54 -1.25 8.08 -1.40
C LEU A 54 -0.63 6.76 -0.93
N VAL A 55 0.42 6.84 -0.12
CA VAL A 55 1.13 5.67 0.39
C VAL A 55 0.88 5.54 1.89
N VAL A 56 0.43 4.34 2.30
CA VAL A 56 0.20 3.91 3.68
C VAL A 56 1.19 2.78 3.98
N PRO A 57 2.34 3.10 4.60
CA PRO A 57 3.30 2.09 5.03
C PRO A 57 2.69 1.18 6.09
N GLU A 58 3.22 -0.03 6.17
CA GLU A 58 2.90 -1.12 7.10
C GLU A 58 2.15 -0.66 8.38
N LEU A 59 0.88 -1.07 8.50
CA LEU A 59 -0.03 -0.67 9.59
C LEU A 59 0.17 -1.52 10.85
N GLU A 60 1.43 -1.72 11.24
CA GLU A 60 1.81 -2.69 12.28
C GLU A 60 1.79 -2.13 13.72
N VAL A 61 1.57 -0.83 13.89
CA VAL A 61 1.47 -0.26 15.24
C VAL A 61 0.11 -0.64 15.80
N ALA A 62 0.13 -1.37 16.91
CA ALA A 62 -1.06 -1.77 17.65
C ALA A 62 -1.80 -0.53 18.20
N ALA A 63 -2.60 0.08 17.36
CA ALA A 63 -3.50 1.17 17.71
C ALA A 63 -4.68 0.64 18.54
N ALA A 64 -5.30 1.50 19.34
CA ALA A 64 -6.54 1.18 20.04
C ALA A 64 -7.73 0.98 19.07
N THR A 65 -7.61 1.50 17.85
CA THR A 65 -8.63 1.51 16.80
C THR A 65 -7.97 1.30 15.44
N SER A 66 -8.68 0.74 14.47
CA SER A 66 -8.15 0.65 13.10
C SER A 66 -7.95 2.03 12.47
N LEU A 67 -7.07 2.12 11.47
CA LEU A 67 -6.92 3.35 10.67
C LEU A 67 -8.24 3.74 9.98
N PHE A 68 -8.99 2.74 9.47
CA PHE A 68 -10.27 2.99 8.81
C PHE A 68 -11.27 3.68 9.74
N ASP A 69 -11.39 3.20 10.99
CA ASP A 69 -12.28 3.80 11.98
C ASP A 69 -11.85 5.22 12.37
N SER A 70 -10.54 5.50 12.32
CA SER A 70 -9.95 6.79 12.71
C SER A 70 -10.04 7.87 11.62
N LEU A 71 -10.15 7.50 10.35
CA LEU A 71 -10.34 8.43 9.23
C LEU A 71 -11.70 9.16 9.30
N GLY A 72 -12.72 8.51 9.85
CA GLY A 72 -14.09 9.01 9.80
C GLY A 72 -14.67 9.06 8.37
N PRO A 73 -15.99 9.28 8.23
CA PRO A 73 -16.68 9.11 6.95
C PRO A 73 -16.24 10.11 5.88
N ALA A 74 -15.91 11.35 6.26
CA ALA A 74 -15.49 12.38 5.32
C ALA A 74 -14.11 12.08 4.71
N ALA A 75 -13.11 11.69 5.51
CA ALA A 75 -11.78 11.38 4.99
C ALA A 75 -11.79 10.09 4.15
N VAL A 76 -12.61 9.09 4.53
CA VAL A 76 -12.86 7.91 3.69
C VAL A 76 -13.42 8.31 2.32
N SER A 77 -14.34 9.30 2.28
CA SER A 77 -14.87 9.82 1.02
C SER A 77 -13.78 10.46 0.16
N GLU A 78 -12.87 11.24 0.75
CA GLU A 78 -11.75 11.87 0.03
C GLU A 78 -10.78 10.83 -0.55
N ILE A 79 -10.43 9.78 0.20
CA ILE A 79 -9.56 8.71 -0.30
C ILE A 79 -10.22 7.98 -1.48
N ARG A 80 -11.51 7.67 -1.36
CA ARG A 80 -12.27 7.03 -2.44
C ARG A 80 -12.35 7.91 -3.68
N ALA A 81 -12.64 9.19 -3.50
CA ALA A 81 -12.71 10.16 -4.59
C ALA A 81 -11.35 10.32 -5.29
N PHE A 82 -10.25 10.36 -4.54
CA PHE A 82 -8.90 10.38 -5.08
C PHE A 82 -8.61 9.16 -5.97
N VAL A 83 -8.89 7.95 -5.49
CA VAL A 83 -8.68 6.73 -6.27
C VAL A 83 -9.59 6.67 -7.50
N GLN A 84 -10.87 7.03 -7.35
CA GLN A 84 -11.81 7.12 -8.48
C GLN A 84 -11.40 8.18 -9.51
N GLY A 85 -10.73 9.25 -9.06
CA GLY A 85 -10.15 10.30 -9.90
C GLY A 85 -8.85 9.91 -10.61
N GLY A 86 -8.37 8.67 -10.43
CA GLY A 86 -7.15 8.16 -11.05
C GLY A 86 -5.89 8.29 -10.18
N GLY A 87 -6.04 8.67 -8.91
CA GLY A 87 -4.98 8.59 -7.91
C GLY A 87 -4.65 7.15 -7.56
N VAL A 88 -3.42 6.90 -7.13
CA VAL A 88 -2.96 5.56 -6.73
C VAL A 88 -2.93 5.47 -5.20
N LEU A 89 -3.64 4.50 -4.61
CA LEU A 89 -3.46 4.13 -3.21
C LEU A 89 -2.51 2.94 -3.13
N VAL A 90 -1.43 3.07 -2.36
CA VAL A 90 -0.49 1.98 -2.06
C VAL A 90 -0.60 1.66 -0.58
N THR A 91 -0.96 0.42 -0.26
CA THR A 91 -0.88 -0.13 1.09
C THR A 91 0.20 -1.22 1.11
N MET A 92 0.88 -1.35 2.25
CA MET A 92 1.82 -2.43 2.49
C MET A 92 1.20 -3.40 3.47
N ALA A 93 1.27 -4.69 3.15
CA ALA A 93 0.76 -5.73 4.02
C ALA A 93 1.64 -5.86 5.27
N ASP A 94 1.00 -6.14 6.39
CA ASP A 94 1.59 -6.39 7.70
C ASP A 94 1.08 -7.74 8.22
N ALA A 95 1.76 -8.34 9.20
CA ALA A 95 1.39 -9.67 9.71
C ALA A 95 0.01 -9.73 10.43
N GLY A 96 -0.56 -8.57 10.79
CA GLY A 96 -1.92 -8.45 11.32
C GLY A 96 -2.99 -8.38 10.22
N GLY A 97 -2.60 -8.17 8.96
CA GLY A 97 -3.49 -8.05 7.82
C GLY A 97 -4.20 -6.69 7.73
N ASP A 98 -3.76 -5.69 8.51
CA ASP A 98 -4.39 -4.36 8.60
C ASP A 98 -4.32 -3.61 7.26
N GLY A 99 -3.24 -3.76 6.50
CA GLY A 99 -3.13 -3.19 5.14
C GLY A 99 -4.21 -3.72 4.18
N ILE A 100 -4.51 -5.02 4.25
CA ILE A 100 -5.58 -5.64 3.44
C ILE A 100 -6.95 -5.28 4.00
N ALA A 101 -7.11 -5.26 5.32
CA ALA A 101 -8.34 -4.87 5.99
C ALA A 101 -8.73 -3.43 5.63
N LEU A 102 -7.78 -2.49 5.58
CA LEU A 102 -8.01 -1.12 5.16
C LEU A 102 -8.57 -1.05 3.74
N VAL A 103 -7.94 -1.72 2.78
CA VAL A 103 -8.38 -1.71 1.37
C VAL A 103 -9.77 -2.32 1.24
N ASN A 104 -10.02 -3.45 1.91
CA ASN A 104 -11.35 -4.07 1.94
C ASN A 104 -12.42 -3.14 2.54
N ALA A 105 -12.12 -2.46 3.64
CA ALA A 105 -13.04 -1.52 4.28
C ALA A 105 -13.28 -0.27 3.41
N LEU A 106 -12.24 0.24 2.75
CA LEU A 106 -12.33 1.35 1.82
C LEU A 106 -13.17 1.01 0.59
N PHE A 107 -13.06 -0.17 -0.01
CA PHE A 107 -13.71 -0.43 -1.30
C PHE A 107 -14.79 -1.51 -1.29
N GLY A 108 -15.07 -2.11 -0.13
CA GLY A 108 -16.02 -3.21 0.00
C GLY A 108 -15.53 -4.51 -0.65
N TRP A 109 -14.22 -4.65 -0.83
CA TRP A 109 -13.60 -5.83 -1.42
C TRP A 109 -13.43 -6.96 -0.39
N ARG A 110 -12.99 -8.12 -0.89
CA ARG A 110 -12.74 -9.33 -0.10
C ARG A 110 -11.39 -9.95 -0.46
N THR A 111 -10.38 -9.10 -0.55
CA THR A 111 -9.00 -9.51 -0.77
C THR A 111 -8.45 -10.18 0.49
N SER A 112 -7.59 -11.17 0.32
CA SER A 112 -7.00 -11.95 1.42
C SER A 112 -5.53 -12.21 1.16
N GLU A 113 -4.77 -12.50 2.21
CA GLU A 113 -3.41 -12.99 2.07
C GLU A 113 -3.37 -14.35 1.36
N SER A 114 -2.28 -14.58 0.63
CA SER A 114 -1.99 -15.90 0.07
C SER A 114 -1.40 -16.78 1.16
N ALA A 115 -1.88 -18.02 1.25
CA ALA A 115 -1.22 -19.06 2.04
C ALA A 115 0.11 -19.52 1.39
N THR A 116 0.37 -19.12 0.15
CA THR A 116 1.58 -19.47 -0.58
C THR A 116 2.67 -18.44 -0.31
N THR A 117 3.80 -18.91 0.23
CA THR A 117 5.02 -18.11 0.33
C THR A 117 5.95 -18.45 -0.82
N SER A 118 6.71 -17.47 -1.30
CA SER A 118 7.73 -17.70 -2.32
C SER A 118 8.99 -16.90 -2.02
N SER A 119 10.14 -17.43 -2.45
CA SER A 119 11.41 -16.73 -2.43
C SER A 119 11.61 -15.80 -3.64
N THR A 120 10.77 -15.91 -4.67
CA THR A 120 10.85 -15.08 -5.88
C THR A 120 9.49 -14.96 -6.54
N TYR A 121 9.14 -13.74 -6.94
CA TYR A 121 7.94 -13.42 -7.70
C TYR A 121 8.35 -12.97 -9.10
N SER A 122 7.88 -13.67 -10.12
CA SER A 122 8.15 -13.31 -11.51
C SER A 122 7.16 -12.23 -11.96
N GLN A 123 7.60 -11.31 -12.81
CA GLN A 123 6.68 -10.39 -13.45
C GLN A 123 5.65 -11.19 -14.25
N THR A 124 4.37 -10.88 -14.09
CA THR A 124 3.29 -11.60 -14.75
C THR A 124 3.21 -11.25 -16.25
N ASP A 125 2.99 -12.26 -17.08
CA ASP A 125 2.81 -12.08 -18.52
C ASP A 125 1.59 -11.20 -18.82
N GLY A 126 1.72 -10.27 -19.76
CA GLY A 126 0.61 -9.40 -20.18
C GLY A 126 0.42 -8.14 -19.33
N VAL A 127 1.16 -7.98 -18.22
CA VAL A 127 1.23 -6.72 -17.46
C VAL A 127 2.23 -5.77 -18.12
N HIS A 128 1.94 -5.48 -19.39
CA HIS A 128 2.57 -4.42 -20.16
C HIS A 128 1.72 -3.15 -20.14
N ALA A 129 1.06 -2.84 -19.01
CA ALA A 129 0.76 -1.45 -18.73
C ALA A 129 2.09 -0.70 -18.91
N ALA A 130 2.10 0.35 -19.73
CA ALA A 130 3.36 0.99 -20.16
C ALA A 130 4.29 1.34 -18.98
N ALA A 131 3.71 1.55 -17.80
CA ALA A 131 4.38 1.86 -16.54
C ALA A 131 5.31 0.75 -16.00
N PHE A 132 5.06 -0.54 -16.24
CA PHE A 132 5.85 -1.63 -15.65
C PHE A 132 6.80 -2.33 -16.63
N ARG A 133 6.88 -1.89 -17.90
CA ARG A 133 7.76 -2.54 -18.90
C ARG A 133 9.24 -2.45 -18.57
N THR A 134 9.65 -1.42 -17.82
CA THR A 134 11.04 -1.22 -17.39
C THR A 134 11.28 -1.73 -15.97
N ALA A 135 10.25 -2.30 -15.31
CA ALA A 135 10.40 -2.89 -14.00
C ALA A 135 11.24 -4.17 -14.09
N PRO A 136 11.88 -4.61 -12.99
CA PRO A 136 12.62 -5.87 -12.97
C PRO A 136 11.76 -7.06 -13.42
N LEU A 137 12.36 -8.06 -14.05
CA LEU A 137 11.66 -9.28 -14.47
C LEU A 137 11.23 -10.17 -13.29
N SER A 138 11.84 -9.95 -12.13
CA SER A 138 11.46 -10.64 -10.90
C SER A 138 11.79 -9.79 -9.68
N LEU A 139 11.07 -10.06 -8.60
CA LEU A 139 11.38 -9.56 -7.27
C LEU A 139 11.87 -10.72 -6.41
N ALA A 140 13.01 -10.52 -5.76
CA ALA A 140 13.42 -11.40 -4.68
C ALA A 140 12.49 -11.18 -3.49
N ALA A 141 12.17 -12.24 -2.75
CA ALA A 141 11.51 -12.09 -1.48
C ALA A 141 12.44 -11.35 -0.51
N VAL A 142 11.99 -10.20 -0.04
CA VAL A 142 12.57 -9.55 1.13
C VAL A 142 11.87 -10.13 2.36
N ASN A 143 12.61 -10.35 3.43
CA ASN A 143 12.12 -11.04 4.63
C ASN A 143 10.73 -10.54 5.04
N ARG A 144 9.80 -11.47 5.32
CA ARG A 144 8.38 -11.21 5.64
C ARG A 144 7.57 -10.49 4.55
N THR A 145 7.87 -10.72 3.27
CA THR A 145 6.92 -10.36 2.19
C THR A 145 5.62 -11.13 2.37
N LEU A 146 4.52 -10.42 2.61
CA LEU A 146 3.17 -10.98 2.65
C LEU A 146 2.49 -10.74 1.30
N ALA A 147 2.14 -11.84 0.64
CA ALA A 147 1.53 -11.78 -0.68
C ALA A 147 0.01 -11.75 -0.59
N VAL A 148 -0.62 -11.04 -1.51
CA VAL A 148 -2.06 -11.10 -1.71
C VAL A 148 -2.42 -12.35 -2.51
N SER A 149 -3.51 -13.03 -2.17
CA SER A 149 -4.02 -14.16 -2.96
C SER A 149 -4.52 -13.66 -4.32
N VAL A 150 -3.98 -14.20 -5.41
CA VAL A 150 -4.40 -13.88 -6.79
C VAL A 150 -5.89 -14.14 -6.97
N ALA A 151 -6.40 -15.25 -6.41
CA ALA A 151 -7.83 -15.59 -6.46
C ALA A 151 -8.74 -14.59 -5.71
N SER A 152 -8.18 -13.76 -4.83
CA SER A 152 -8.91 -12.78 -4.01
C SER A 152 -8.85 -11.34 -4.55
N LEU A 153 -8.16 -11.12 -5.67
CA LEU A 153 -8.05 -9.79 -6.27
C LEU A 153 -9.44 -9.24 -6.61
N PRO A 154 -9.67 -7.94 -6.40
CA PRO A 154 -10.94 -7.33 -6.77
C PRO A 154 -11.15 -7.40 -8.29
N PRO A 155 -12.39 -7.24 -8.79
CA PRO A 155 -12.65 -7.19 -10.22
C PRO A 155 -11.76 -6.16 -10.93
N GLY A 156 -11.02 -6.60 -11.95
CA GLY A 156 -10.06 -5.77 -12.69
C GLY A 156 -8.69 -5.60 -12.02
N GLY A 157 -8.51 -6.09 -10.79
CA GLY A 157 -7.22 -6.10 -10.11
C GLY A 157 -6.21 -6.99 -10.82
N THR A 158 -4.97 -6.53 -10.89
CA THR A 158 -3.90 -7.23 -11.60
C THR A 158 -2.71 -7.47 -10.67
N ALA A 159 -2.24 -8.71 -10.60
CA ALA A 159 -0.95 -9.02 -9.97
C ALA A 159 0.18 -8.61 -10.91
N ILE A 160 1.07 -7.71 -10.48
CA ILE A 160 2.22 -7.27 -11.29
C ILE A 160 3.36 -8.29 -11.22
N TYR A 161 3.60 -8.83 -10.03
CA TYR A 161 4.47 -9.98 -9.82
C TYR A 161 3.69 -11.10 -9.16
N ALA A 162 3.90 -12.33 -9.60
CA ALA A 162 3.23 -13.49 -9.01
C ALA A 162 4.11 -14.74 -8.97
N ASN A 163 3.76 -15.64 -8.06
CA ASN A 163 4.22 -17.01 -8.05
C ASN A 163 3.06 -17.90 -7.57
N GLY A 164 2.45 -18.65 -8.48
CA GLY A 164 1.21 -19.38 -8.20
C GLY A 164 0.11 -18.41 -7.76
N ASP A 165 -0.49 -18.66 -6.59
CA ASP A 165 -1.53 -17.81 -6.01
C ASP A 165 -0.98 -16.63 -5.19
N ALA A 166 0.33 -16.44 -5.12
CA ALA A 166 0.94 -15.36 -4.35
C ALA A 166 1.27 -14.16 -5.25
N ALA A 167 0.56 -13.04 -5.07
CA ALA A 167 0.82 -11.77 -5.75
C ALA A 167 1.67 -10.83 -4.87
N ALA A 168 2.73 -10.28 -5.46
CA ALA A 168 3.55 -9.21 -4.89
C ALA A 168 3.39 -7.97 -5.77
N VAL A 169 3.04 -6.82 -5.17
CA VAL A 169 2.59 -5.61 -5.86
C VAL A 169 1.31 -5.84 -6.69
N THR A 170 0.20 -5.28 -6.24
CA THR A 170 -1.09 -5.30 -6.93
C THR A 170 -1.44 -3.89 -7.38
N ALA A 171 -1.93 -3.75 -8.61
CA ALA A 171 -2.43 -2.48 -9.16
C ALA A 171 -3.92 -2.60 -9.54
#